data_AF-A0A150MWY0-F1
#
_entry.id   AF-A0A150MWY0-F1
#
_cell.length_a   1.000
_cell.length_b   1.000
_cell.length_c   1.000
_cell.angle_alpha   90.00
_cell.angle_beta   90.00
_cell.angle_gamma   90.00
#
_symmetry.space_group_name_H-M   'P 1'
#
loop_
_entity.id
_entity.type
_entity.pdbx_description
1 polymer ?
#
loop_
_entity_poly.entity_id
_entity_poly.type
_entity_poly.pdbx_seq_one_letter_code
_entity_poly.pdbx_strand_id
1 'polypeptide(L)'
;MKKEHFECHLYGTLIAILVTQTFLFQARMYWHQKEDIEISERKALDLLQSYWHQLLLRSHMAEINLFSLLSLLRKHAKKGRRKGEETASDILTKLEIW
;
A
#
# COMPACT_ATOMS: atom_id res chain seq x y z
N MET A 1 32.25 -8.83 -1.55
CA MET A 1 31.21 -7.94 -0.97
C MET A 1 31.41 -7.91 0.54
N LYS A 2 31.57 -6.73 1.16
CA LYS A 2 31.78 -6.63 2.62
C LYS A 2 30.48 -7.04 3.35
N LYS A 3 30.60 -7.77 4.46
CA LYS A 3 29.45 -8.22 5.28
C LYS A 3 28.52 -7.05 5.67
N GLU A 4 29.11 -5.93 6.05
CA GLU A 4 28.41 -4.70 6.43
C GLU A 4 27.51 -4.15 5.31
N HIS A 5 27.97 -4.21 4.05
CA HIS A 5 27.18 -3.74 2.91
C HIS A 5 25.98 -4.66 2.63
N PHE A 6 26.18 -5.97 2.80
CA PHE A 6 25.10 -6.95 2.66
C PHE A 6 24.05 -6.77 3.76
N GLU A 7 24.49 -6.64 5.01
CA GLU A 7 23.59 -6.42 6.15
C GLU A 7 22.82 -5.10 6.00
N CYS A 8 23.49 -4.01 5.63
CA CYS A 8 22.84 -2.73 5.37
C CYS A 8 21.78 -2.84 4.26
N HIS A 9 22.11 -3.49 3.15
CA HIS A 9 21.15 -3.73 2.07
C HIS A 9 19.97 -4.57 2.54
N LEU A 10 20.22 -5.69 3.24
CA LEU A 10 19.19 -6.57 3.76
C LEU A 10 18.24 -5.85 4.72
N TYR A 11 18.78 -5.15 5.73
CA TYR A 11 17.97 -4.40 6.68
C TYR A 11 17.19 -3.28 5.99
N GLY A 12 17.81 -2.55 5.07
CA GLY A 12 17.11 -1.53 4.27
C GLY A 12 15.94 -2.11 3.48
N THR A 13 16.12 -3.26 2.84
CA THR A 13 15.05 -3.97 2.11
C THR A 13 13.93 -4.41 3.05
N LEU A 14 14.26 -5.00 4.20
CA LEU A 14 13.25 -5.45 5.17
C LEU A 14 12.44 -4.29 5.75
N ILE A 15 13.10 -3.17 6.07
CA ILE A 15 12.43 -1.95 6.54
C ILE A 15 11.49 -1.40 5.45
N ALA A 16 11.95 -1.33 4.19
CA ALA A 16 11.13 -0.85 3.09
C ALA A 16 9.87 -1.73 2.88
N ILE A 17 10.02 -3.06 2.97
CA ILE A 17 8.90 -4.00 2.91
C ILE A 17 7.94 -3.74 4.08
N LEU A 18 8.45 -3.70 5.31
CA LEU A 18 7.62 -3.53 6.51
C LEU A 18 6.83 -2.21 6.47
N VAL A 19 7.48 -1.10 6.13
CA VAL A 19 6.85 0.23 6.03
C VAL A 19 5.79 0.23 4.93
N THR A 20 6.11 -0.30 3.75
CA THR A 20 5.17 -0.33 2.62
C THR A 20 3.94 -1.18 2.93
N GLN A 21 4.14 -2.37 3.52
CA GLN A 21 3.04 -3.27 3.88
C GLN A 21 2.17 -2.70 5.00
N THR A 22 2.79 -2.12 6.03
CA THR A 22 2.07 -1.46 7.14
C THR A 22 1.24 -0.30 6.61
N PHE A 23 1.84 0.59 5.81
CA PHE A 23 1.13 1.71 5.21
C PHE A 23 -0.03 1.25 4.32
N LEU A 24 0.22 0.25 3.46
CA LEU A 24 -0.80 -0.30 2.57
C LEU A 24 -1.98 -0.87 3.35
N PHE A 25 -1.72 -1.65 4.40
CA PHE A 25 -2.77 -2.20 5.25
C PHE A 25 -3.60 -1.09 5.90
N GLN A 26 -2.96 -0.09 6.49
CA GLN A 26 -3.65 1.06 7.11
C GLN A 26 -4.47 1.85 6.09
N ALA A 27 -3.93 2.12 4.91
CA ALA A 27 -4.64 2.83 3.84
C ALA A 27 -5.86 2.05 3.33
N ARG A 28 -5.77 0.72 3.24
CA ARG A 28 -6.90 -0.15 2.89
C ARG A 28 -8.00 -0.07 3.94
N MET A 29 -7.67 -0.20 5.22
CA MET A 29 -8.64 -0.09 6.30
C MET A 29 -9.30 1.28 6.32
N TYR A 30 -8.50 2.35 6.19
CA TYR A 30 -8.99 3.72 6.17
C TYR A 30 -10.05 3.94 5.08
N TRP A 31 -9.77 3.55 3.83
CA TRP A 31 -10.73 3.76 2.74
C TRP A 31 -11.95 2.85 2.79
N HIS A 32 -11.78 1.62 3.30
CA HIS A 32 -12.89 0.73 3.57
C HIS A 32 -13.84 1.33 4.61
N GLN A 33 -13.33 1.77 5.75
CA GLN A 33 -14.14 2.38 6.81
C GLN A 33 -14.73 3.73 6.41
N LYS A 34 -14.00 4.53 5.62
CA LYS A 34 -14.42 5.90 5.29
C LYS A 34 -15.49 5.95 4.18
N GLU A 35 -15.38 5.09 3.17
CA GLU A 35 -16.21 5.18 1.95
C GLU A 35 -16.62 3.82 1.36
N ASP A 36 -16.42 2.70 2.07
CA ASP A 36 -16.65 1.34 1.57
C ASP A 36 -15.87 1.04 0.26
N ILE A 37 -14.67 1.63 0.16
CA ILE A 37 -13.79 1.43 -1.00
C ILE A 37 -12.79 0.33 -0.69
N GLU A 38 -12.94 -0.80 -1.37
CA GLU A 38 -11.90 -1.82 -1.40
C GLU A 38 -10.73 -1.38 -2.30
N ILE A 39 -9.55 -1.34 -1.71
CA ILE A 39 -8.28 -1.11 -2.42
C ILE A 39 -7.61 -2.46 -2.71
N SER A 40 -7.17 -2.64 -3.96
CA SER A 40 -6.42 -3.83 -4.41
C SER A 40 -4.97 -3.73 -3.96
N GLU A 41 -4.51 -4.76 -3.23
CA GLU A 41 -3.14 -4.85 -2.74
C GLU A 41 -2.11 -4.74 -3.86
N ARG A 42 -2.30 -5.50 -4.94
CA ARG A 42 -1.40 -5.49 -6.10
C ARG A 42 -1.30 -4.12 -6.74
N LYS A 43 -2.43 -3.50 -7.09
CA LYS A 43 -2.44 -2.17 -7.72
C LYS A 43 -1.83 -1.10 -6.82
N ALA A 44 -2.11 -1.19 -5.53
CA ALA A 44 -1.56 -0.26 -4.55
C ALA A 44 -0.06 -0.43 -4.39
N LEU A 45 0.45 -1.67 -4.37
CA LEU A 45 1.88 -1.95 -4.32
C LEU A 45 2.60 -1.42 -5.57
N ASP A 46 2.04 -1.62 -6.76
CA ASP A 46 2.58 -1.08 -8.01
C ASP A 46 2.67 0.46 -7.95
N LEU A 47 1.60 1.11 -7.46
CA LEU A 47 1.57 2.56 -7.28
C LEU A 47 2.62 3.02 -6.26
N LEU A 48 2.69 2.36 -5.10
CA LEU A 48 3.60 2.71 -4.02
C LEU A 48 5.07 2.51 -4.41
N GLN A 49 5.40 1.42 -5.12
CA GLN A 49 6.74 1.22 -5.65
C GLN A 49 7.16 2.36 -6.58
N SER A 50 6.29 2.78 -7.50
CA SER A 50 6.59 3.92 -8.39
C SER A 50 6.77 5.23 -7.61
N TYR A 51 5.94 5.45 -6.59
CA TYR A 51 5.99 6.64 -5.75
C TYR A 51 7.26 6.69 -4.89
N TRP A 52 7.62 5.57 -4.24
CA TRP A 52 8.85 5.47 -3.47
C TRP A 52 10.09 5.67 -4.33
N HIS A 53 10.09 5.11 -5.55
CA HIS A 53 11.19 5.33 -6.47
C HIS A 53 11.34 6.82 -6.82
N GLN A 54 10.24 7.51 -7.10
CA GLN A 54 10.26 8.96 -7.35
C GLN A 54 10.68 9.77 -6.12
N LEU A 55 10.22 9.39 -4.93
CA LEU A 55 10.57 10.06 -3.68
C LEU A 55 12.06 9.91 -3.36
N LEU A 56 12.62 8.70 -3.51
CA LEU A 56 14.03 8.42 -3.24
C LEU A 56 14.96 9.07 -4.27
N LEU A 57 14.49 9.27 -5.51
CA LEU A 57 15.24 9.98 -6.55
C LEU A 57 15.12 11.50 -6.44
N ARG A 58 14.04 12.02 -5.84
CA ARG A 58 13.88 13.46 -5.58
C ARG A 58 14.62 13.83 -4.29
N SER A 59 15.33 14.95 -4.34
CA SER A 59 16.20 15.47 -3.28
C SER A 59 15.52 15.46 -1.89
N HIS A 60 16.36 15.46 -0.84
CA HIS A 60 16.07 15.56 0.62
C HIS A 60 14.89 16.46 1.05
N MET A 61 14.42 17.35 0.18
CA MET A 61 13.32 18.29 0.42
C MET A 61 11.94 17.79 -0.03
N ALA A 62 11.82 16.58 -0.59
CA ALA A 62 10.54 16.03 -1.02
C ALA A 62 9.71 15.58 0.19
N GLU A 63 8.81 16.45 0.65
CA GLU A 63 7.85 16.10 1.70
C GLU A 63 6.82 15.07 1.19
N ILE A 64 6.61 14.02 2.00
CA ILE A 64 5.54 13.06 1.75
C ILE A 64 4.21 13.69 2.13
N ASN A 65 3.42 14.11 1.15
CA ASN A 65 2.04 14.47 1.40
C ASN A 65 1.19 13.19 1.51
N LEU A 66 0.94 12.75 2.74
CA LEU A 66 0.15 11.57 3.06
C LEU A 66 -1.26 11.62 2.45
N PHE A 67 -1.90 12.80 2.47
CA PHE A 67 -3.24 12.98 1.92
C PHE A 67 -3.26 12.79 0.39
N SER A 68 -2.26 13.34 -0.30
CA SER A 68 -2.08 13.12 -1.74
C SER A 68 -1.87 11.63 -2.04
N LEU A 69 -1.05 10.93 -1.25
CA LEU A 69 -0.82 9.50 -1.45
C LEU A 69 -2.08 8.66 -1.23
N LEU A 70 -2.84 8.95 -0.16
CA LEU A 70 -4.11 8.29 0.11
C LEU A 70 -5.13 8.52 -1.01
N SER A 71 -5.23 9.76 -1.52
CA SER A 71 -6.15 10.08 -2.63
C SER A 71 -5.74 9.42 -3.96
N LEU A 72 -4.44 9.29 -4.24
CA LEU A 72 -3.92 8.53 -5.39
C LEU A 72 -4.29 7.05 -5.28
N LEU A 73 -4.10 6.45 -4.10
CA LEU A 73 -4.51 5.06 -3.84
C LEU A 73 -6.01 4.87 -4.07
N ARG A 74 -6.84 5.76 -3.53
CA ARG A 74 -8.30 5.74 -3.76
C ARG A 74 -8.65 5.76 -5.24
N LYS A 75 -8.00 6.63 -6.02
CA LYS A 75 -8.31 6.81 -7.45
C LYS A 75 -7.84 5.64 -8.32
N HIS A 76 -6.62 5.14 -8.08
CA HIS A 76 -5.94 4.24 -9.02
C HIS A 76 -5.86 2.80 -8.53
N ALA A 77 -5.87 2.57 -7.22
CA ALA A 77 -5.78 1.24 -6.63
C ALA A 77 -7.14 0.66 -6.23
N LYS A 78 -8.25 1.35 -6.54
CA LYS A 78 -9.60 0.80 -6.35
C LYS A 78 -9.72 -0.58 -7.01
N LYS A 79 -10.18 -1.54 -6.22
CA LYS A 79 -10.44 -2.90 -6.69
C LYS A 79 -11.64 -2.85 -7.63
N GLY A 80 -11.46 -3.41 -8.82
CA GLY A 80 -12.57 -3.59 -9.75
C GLY A 80 -13.46 -4.71 -9.23
N ARG A 81 -14.77 -4.46 -9.14
CA ARG A 81 -15.76 -5.48 -8.77
C ARG A 81 -16.53 -5.87 -10.02
N ARG A 82 -16.54 -7.15 -10.37
CA ARG A 82 -17.45 -7.67 -11.39
C ARG A 82 -18.84 -7.80 -10.78
N LYS A 83 -19.87 -7.46 -11.54
CA LYS A 83 -21.25 -7.50 -11.06
C LYS A 83 -21.60 -8.95 -10.70
N GLY A 84 -21.92 -9.19 -9.43
CA GLY A 84 -22.31 -10.51 -8.91
C GLY A 84 -21.18 -11.35 -8.32
N GLU A 85 -19.93 -10.88 -8.30
CA GLU A 85 -18.82 -11.58 -7.63
C GLU A 85 -18.66 -11.09 -6.19
N GLU A 86 -18.62 -12.05 -5.27
CA GLU A 86 -18.27 -11.84 -3.86
C GLU A 86 -16.77 -11.58 -3.73
N THR A 87 -16.42 -10.57 -2.96
CA THR A 87 -15.05 -10.28 -2.59
C THR A 87 -14.68 -11.10 -1.36
N ALA A 88 -13.37 -11.28 -1.14
CA ALA A 88 -12.89 -11.81 0.13
C ALA A 88 -13.42 -11.02 1.35
N SER A 89 -13.67 -9.71 1.21
CA SER A 89 -14.28 -8.90 2.27
C SER A 89 -15.72 -9.34 2.52
N ASP A 90 -16.54 -9.50 1.48
CA ASP A 90 -17.91 -9.98 1.60
C ASP A 90 -17.97 -11.35 2.31
N ILE A 91 -17.06 -12.26 1.95
CA ILE A 91 -16.96 -13.60 2.55
C ILE A 91 -16.59 -13.50 4.03
N LEU A 92 -15.57 -12.71 4.37
CA LEU A 92 -15.13 -12.55 5.76
C LEU A 92 -16.21 -11.90 6.64
N THR A 93 -16.93 -10.91 6.11
CA THR A 93 -18.08 -10.30 6.78
C THR A 93 -19.20 -11.31 7.00
N LYS A 94 -19.50 -12.16 6.02
CA LYS A 94 -20.51 -13.24 6.17
C LYS A 94 -20.13 -14.29 7.20
N LEU A 95 -18.83 -14.51 7.40
CA LEU A 95 -18.30 -15.48 8.36
C LEU A 95 -18.12 -14.90 9.77
N GLU A 96 -18.49 -13.63 10.00
CA GLU A 96 -18.31 -12.93 11.29
C GLU A 96 -16.84 -12.96 11.79
N ILE A 97 -15.88 -12.95 10.86
CA ILE A 97 -14.43 -12.97 11.17
C ILE A 97 -13.90 -11.53 11.42
N TRP A 98 -14.78 -10.54 11.53
CA TRP A 98 -14.47 -9.12 11.75
C TRP A 98 -15.28 -8.52 12.88
#